data_AF-A0A3M7PZN6-F1
#
_entry.id   AF-A0A3M7PZN6-F1
#
_cell.length_a   1.000
_cell.length_b   1.000
_cell.length_c   1.000
_cell.angle_alpha   90.00
_cell.angle_beta   90.00
_cell.angle_gamma   90.00
#
_symmetry.space_group_name_H-M   'P 1'
#
loop_
_entity.id
_entity.type
_entity.pdbx_description
1 polymer ?
#
loop_
_entity_poly.entity_id
_entity_poly.type
_entity_poly.pdbx_seq_one_letter_code
_entity_poly.pdbx_strand_id
1 'polypeptide(L)'
;MLRNIFLVSLVLLLANVGAQKSNKTNSRNFHAVDSAQLLNPDEQCKILLGKEASFCRSFANVVCESLYCRKSVKEPCIKLSDGVNDGTTCASGKVCLQKSCIKNAKGLVGECLFGDDLVTQESIGMNLPSPQMQCKQVLDHIEKIGQATTAYCKNSNFRTICCETCKKYEMVSCADRYFDCPRYKDACASAKVNGLSVKILCPRTCGKCKAAPIQCPQENICQNGGKCLNIKTSNESVFGFLCDCPRGYHGDLCQLRDSCMPNPCALDEKCISLGNIAYKCVLLNGAAKKPTSYNSSTSKANEIDVSKKLLKKFKIENKLLNLCDNFDDDICNYYAQQGLCGDEYYLNGKPITKKCRKACKEC
;
A
#
# COMPACT_ATOMS: atom_id res chain seq x y z
N MET A 1 64.78 49.38 -8.03
CA MET A 1 65.35 48.06 -8.35
C MET A 1 64.24 47.01 -8.20
N LEU A 2 64.11 46.14 -9.22
CA LEU A 2 63.57 44.76 -9.21
C LEU A 2 62.15 44.56 -8.64
N ARG A 3 61.08 44.44 -9.45
CA ARG A 3 60.64 43.34 -10.34
C ARG A 3 60.30 42.03 -9.59
N ASN A 4 59.02 41.62 -9.74
CA ASN A 4 58.46 40.26 -9.81
C ASN A 4 57.78 39.58 -8.59
N ILE A 5 56.51 39.20 -8.86
CA ILE A 5 55.84 37.89 -8.65
C ILE A 5 54.91 37.71 -7.42
N PHE A 6 53.62 37.53 -7.76
CA PHE A 6 52.59 36.68 -7.15
C PHE A 6 52.24 36.83 -5.66
N LEU A 7 51.00 37.25 -5.37
CA LEU A 7 49.99 36.35 -4.78
C LEU A 7 48.62 37.03 -4.74
N VAL A 8 47.67 36.38 -5.41
CA VAL A 8 46.27 36.74 -5.57
C VAL A 8 45.47 36.12 -4.43
N SER A 9 44.62 36.91 -3.77
CA SER A 9 43.24 36.58 -3.33
C SER A 9 42.91 37.14 -1.96
N LEU A 10 42.34 38.35 -1.90
CA LEU A 10 41.34 38.67 -0.89
C LEU A 10 40.46 39.82 -1.39
N VAL A 11 39.21 39.49 -1.71
CA VAL A 11 37.96 40.22 -1.43
C VAL A 11 37.98 41.74 -1.64
N LEU A 12 37.13 42.25 -2.54
CA LEU A 12 36.01 43.13 -2.17
C LEU A 12 35.22 43.60 -3.41
N LEU A 13 33.92 43.30 -3.39
CA LEU A 13 32.80 44.20 -3.71
C LEU A 13 32.77 44.90 -5.08
N LEU A 14 32.05 44.30 -6.03
CA LEU A 14 31.10 45.05 -6.86
C LEU A 14 29.79 44.28 -7.03
N ALA A 15 28.71 45.04 -6.95
CA ALA A 15 27.34 44.62 -6.81
C ALA A 15 26.82 43.82 -8.01
N ASN A 16 26.07 42.75 -7.71
CA ASN A 16 25.27 42.04 -8.69
C ASN A 16 23.79 42.34 -8.43
N VAL A 17 23.25 43.28 -9.20
CA VAL A 17 21.80 43.42 -9.39
C VAL A 17 21.42 42.41 -10.46
N GLY A 18 20.80 41.30 -10.04
CA GLY A 18 20.39 40.20 -10.92
C GLY A 18 19.12 39.51 -10.43
N ALA A 19 17.99 39.95 -10.98
CA ALA A 19 16.70 39.26 -11.13
C ALA A 19 16.31 38.17 -10.11
N GLN A 20 15.43 38.51 -9.17
CA GLN A 20 14.57 37.54 -8.50
C GLN A 20 13.63 36.89 -9.53
N LYS A 21 13.93 35.66 -9.96
CA LYS A 21 12.90 34.75 -10.46
C LYS A 21 12.12 34.22 -9.26
N SER A 22 10.95 34.81 -9.03
CA SER A 22 9.90 34.22 -8.19
C SER A 22 9.57 32.84 -8.74
N ASN A 23 10.07 31.78 -8.10
CA ASN A 23 9.66 30.42 -8.40
C ASN A 23 8.29 30.22 -7.75
N LYS A 24 7.21 30.35 -8.54
CA LYS A 24 5.85 30.02 -8.11
C LYS A 24 5.82 28.55 -7.67
N THR A 25 5.89 28.32 -6.36
CA THR A 25 5.52 27.04 -5.77
C THR A 25 4.02 26.86 -5.97
N ASN A 26 3.67 25.90 -6.83
CA ASN A 26 2.30 25.53 -7.13
C ASN A 26 1.71 24.86 -5.87
N SER A 27 0.99 25.63 -5.06
CA SER A 27 0.24 25.13 -3.92
C SER A 27 -0.91 24.27 -4.46
N ARG A 28 -0.76 22.94 -4.38
CA ARG A 28 -1.75 21.97 -4.87
C ARG A 28 -2.84 21.79 -3.81
N ASN A 29 -3.94 22.51 -3.96
CA ASN A 29 -5.16 22.25 -3.20
C ASN A 29 -5.97 21.15 -3.89
N PHE A 30 -5.88 19.92 -3.38
CA PHE A 30 -6.84 18.86 -3.71
C PHE A 30 -8.14 19.14 -2.96
N HIS A 31 -9.17 19.65 -3.65
CA HIS A 31 -10.49 19.82 -3.07
C HIS A 31 -11.33 18.54 -3.18
N ALA A 32 -11.83 18.11 -2.01
CA ALA A 32 -13.10 17.41 -1.74
C ALA A 32 -13.27 15.88 -1.97
N VAL A 33 -12.92 15.12 -0.91
CA VAL A 33 -13.85 14.37 -0.02
C VAL A 33 -14.44 13.00 -0.44
N ASP A 34 -14.58 12.64 -1.73
CA ASP A 34 -15.26 11.35 -2.05
C ASP A 34 -14.34 10.17 -2.45
N SER A 35 -13.09 10.41 -2.85
CA SER A 35 -12.15 9.32 -3.25
C SER A 35 -10.94 9.17 -2.32
N ALA A 36 -10.60 10.21 -1.56
CA ALA A 36 -9.44 10.21 -0.66
C ALA A 36 -9.67 9.42 0.64
N GLN A 37 -10.91 9.09 0.99
CA GLN A 37 -11.24 8.14 2.07
C GLN A 37 -10.86 6.69 1.73
N LEU A 38 -10.57 6.38 0.45
CA LEU A 38 -10.36 5.01 -0.02
C LEU A 38 -8.95 4.73 -0.55
N LEU A 39 -8.12 5.77 -0.73
CA LEU A 39 -6.73 5.62 -1.13
C LEU A 39 -5.85 5.49 0.12
N ASN A 40 -5.41 4.28 0.42
CA ASN A 40 -4.44 4.10 1.50
C ASN A 40 -3.08 4.73 1.10
N PRO A 41 -2.16 4.95 2.07
CA PRO A 41 -0.86 5.55 1.76
C PRO A 41 -0.06 4.77 0.70
N ASP A 42 -0.17 3.43 0.68
CA ASP A 42 0.49 2.58 -0.32
C ASP A 42 0.00 2.88 -1.75
N GLU A 43 -1.31 3.06 -1.95
CA GLU A 43 -1.89 3.43 -3.24
C GLU A 43 -1.43 4.82 -3.67
N GLN A 44 -1.33 5.77 -2.74
CA GLN A 44 -0.80 7.10 -3.04
C GLN A 44 0.66 7.03 -3.49
N CYS A 45 1.49 6.21 -2.84
CA CYS A 45 2.86 5.99 -3.31
C CYS A 45 2.92 5.40 -4.72
N LYS A 46 2.02 4.45 -5.04
CA LYS A 46 1.94 3.86 -6.38
C LYS A 46 1.55 4.88 -7.43
N ILE A 47 0.56 5.72 -7.14
CA ILE A 47 0.12 6.79 -8.03
C ILE A 47 1.28 7.75 -8.35
N LEU A 48 2.06 8.13 -7.33
CA LEU A 48 3.11 9.13 -7.46
C LEU A 48 4.42 8.60 -8.04
N LEU A 49 4.79 7.35 -7.75
CA LEU A 49 6.11 6.79 -8.09
C LEU A 49 6.08 5.57 -9.01
N GLY A 50 4.90 5.03 -9.30
CA GLY A 50 4.66 3.85 -10.13
C GLY A 50 4.27 2.60 -9.32
N LYS A 51 3.78 1.57 -10.03
CA LYS A 51 3.14 0.37 -9.43
C LYS A 51 3.97 -0.42 -8.41
N GLU A 52 5.29 -0.35 -8.51
CA GLU A 52 6.23 -1.05 -7.61
C GLU A 52 6.46 -0.27 -6.30
N ALA A 53 5.92 0.94 -6.19
CA ALA A 53 6.10 1.76 -5.02
C ALA A 53 5.20 1.32 -3.85
N SER A 54 5.67 1.62 -2.65
CA SER A 54 4.96 1.31 -1.40
C SER A 54 5.17 2.41 -0.36
N PHE A 55 4.29 2.48 0.62
CA PHE A 55 4.40 3.38 1.74
C PHE A 55 5.44 2.89 2.77
N CYS A 56 6.27 3.80 3.26
CA CYS A 56 7.24 3.53 4.31
C CYS A 56 6.63 3.81 5.68
N ARG A 57 6.38 2.76 6.45
CA ARG A 57 5.51 2.84 7.62
C ARG A 57 6.21 3.13 8.90
N SER A 58 7.53 3.04 8.91
CA SER A 58 8.35 3.72 9.91
C SER A 58 8.00 5.20 10.05
N PHE A 59 7.36 5.81 9.04
CA PHE A 59 6.87 7.20 9.05
C PHE A 59 5.34 7.32 9.20
N ALA A 60 4.64 6.26 9.63
CA ALA A 60 3.18 6.29 9.84
C ALA A 60 2.72 7.39 10.80
N ASN A 61 3.53 7.72 11.81
CA ASN A 61 3.23 8.76 12.80
C ASN A 61 3.17 10.19 12.19
N VAL A 62 3.82 10.42 11.06
CA VAL A 62 3.85 11.73 10.36
C VAL A 62 3.12 11.69 9.02
N VAL A 63 2.33 10.65 8.75
CA VAL A 63 1.70 10.40 7.44
C VAL A 63 0.84 11.57 6.96
N CYS A 64 0.14 12.27 7.87
CA CYS A 64 -0.69 13.43 7.51
C CYS A 64 0.13 14.66 7.10
N GLU A 65 1.35 14.79 7.61
CA GLU A 65 2.23 15.92 7.29
C GLU A 65 3.08 15.64 6.05
N SER A 66 3.48 14.39 5.85
CA SER A 66 4.42 14.01 4.80
C SER A 66 4.27 12.54 4.44
N LEU A 67 4.11 12.28 3.14
CA LEU A 67 4.07 10.92 2.62
C LEU A 67 5.50 10.42 2.35
N TYR A 68 5.88 9.33 2.99
CA TYR A 68 7.17 8.67 2.75
C TYR A 68 6.96 7.43 1.90
N CYS A 69 7.57 7.40 0.73
CA CYS A 69 7.39 6.31 -0.22
C CYS A 69 8.71 5.64 -0.55
N ARG A 70 8.63 4.37 -0.88
CA ARG A 70 9.69 3.61 -1.52
C ARG A 70 9.32 3.42 -2.97
N LYS A 71 10.23 3.69 -3.91
CA LYS A 71 9.94 3.52 -5.34
C LYS A 71 9.91 2.05 -5.78
N SER A 72 10.71 1.22 -5.12
CA SER A 72 10.74 -0.24 -5.30
C SER A 72 11.41 -0.91 -4.11
N VAL A 73 11.37 -2.25 -4.06
CA VAL A 73 12.07 -3.08 -3.05
C VAL A 73 13.61 -2.93 -3.04
N LYS A 74 14.20 -2.15 -3.95
CA LYS A 74 15.65 -1.91 -4.00
C LYS A 74 16.03 -0.49 -3.55
N GLU A 75 15.05 0.38 -3.39
CA GLU A 75 15.27 1.81 -3.18
C GLU A 75 15.04 2.19 -1.72
N PRO A 76 15.67 3.26 -1.20
CA PRO A 76 15.38 3.78 0.12
C PRO A 76 14.03 4.51 0.16
N CYS A 77 13.57 4.81 1.37
CA CYS A 77 12.40 5.66 1.58
C CYS A 77 12.74 7.12 1.25
N ILE A 78 11.91 7.76 0.43
CA ILE A 78 11.99 9.17 0.07
C ILE A 78 10.78 9.92 0.61
N LYS A 79 11.01 11.15 1.09
CA LYS A 79 9.96 12.06 1.52
C LYS A 79 9.35 12.75 0.31
N LEU A 80 8.02 12.72 0.18
CA LEU A 80 7.27 13.51 -0.78
C LEU A 80 6.70 14.75 -0.06
N SER A 81 6.86 15.93 -0.67
CA SER A 81 6.61 17.24 -0.03
C SER A 81 5.13 17.56 0.20
N ASP A 82 4.25 16.87 -0.53
CA ASP A 82 2.81 16.98 -0.36
C ASP A 82 2.39 15.86 0.61
N GLY A 83 1.74 16.23 1.72
CA GLY A 83 1.18 15.26 2.67
C GLY A 83 0.13 14.36 1.99
N VAL A 84 -0.37 13.36 2.70
CA VAL A 84 -1.43 12.50 2.14
C VAL A 84 -2.75 13.25 1.96
N ASN A 85 -3.60 12.71 1.09
CA ASN A 85 -4.93 13.27 0.85
C ASN A 85 -5.81 13.28 2.11
N ASP A 86 -6.64 14.31 2.28
CA ASP A 86 -7.62 14.37 3.37
C ASP A 86 -8.57 13.17 3.31
N GLY A 87 -8.77 12.49 4.44
CA GLY A 87 -9.52 11.23 4.53
C GLY A 87 -8.63 9.98 4.56
N THR A 88 -7.33 10.10 4.30
CA THR A 88 -6.38 8.98 4.44
C THR A 88 -6.34 8.50 5.89
N THR A 89 -6.39 7.18 6.11
CA THR A 89 -6.26 6.60 7.46
C THR A 89 -4.89 6.94 8.04
N CYS A 90 -4.85 7.46 9.27
CA CYS A 90 -3.60 7.85 9.95
C CYS A 90 -3.38 7.14 11.28
N ALA A 91 -4.45 6.71 11.95
CA ALA A 91 -4.42 5.90 13.15
C ALA A 91 -5.80 5.26 13.36
N SER A 92 -5.91 4.41 14.38
CA SER A 92 -7.15 3.67 14.65
C SER A 92 -8.31 4.62 14.93
N GLY A 93 -9.36 4.57 14.10
CA GLY A 93 -10.50 5.47 14.14
C GLY A 93 -10.17 6.93 13.79
N LYS A 94 -9.05 7.18 13.08
CA LYS A 94 -8.59 8.53 12.70
C LYS A 94 -8.22 8.65 11.23
N VAL A 95 -8.41 9.84 10.68
CA VAL A 95 -8.05 10.20 9.30
C VAL A 95 -7.29 11.53 9.26
N CYS A 96 -6.52 11.74 8.20
CA CYS A 96 -5.88 13.02 7.93
C CYS A 96 -6.91 14.06 7.51
N LEU A 97 -6.85 15.25 8.09
CA LEU A 97 -7.57 16.44 7.65
C LEU A 97 -6.66 17.65 7.86
N GLN A 98 -6.38 18.41 6.81
CA GLN A 98 -5.53 19.61 6.88
C GLN A 98 -4.20 19.32 7.58
N LYS A 99 -3.53 18.24 7.17
CA LYS A 99 -2.26 17.73 7.73
C LYS A 99 -2.32 17.24 9.19
N SER A 100 -3.50 17.20 9.80
CA SER A 100 -3.69 16.72 11.18
C SER A 100 -4.38 15.36 11.22
N CYS A 101 -3.97 14.49 12.14
CA CYS A 101 -4.62 13.18 12.35
C CYS A 101 -5.78 13.29 13.35
N ILE A 102 -7.00 13.37 12.85
CA ILE A 102 -8.21 13.65 13.64
C ILE A 102 -9.11 12.42 13.79
N LYS A 103 -9.86 12.34 14.90
CA LYS A 103 -10.88 11.29 15.08
C LYS A 103 -11.97 11.44 14.03
N ASN A 104 -12.36 10.32 13.41
CA ASN A 104 -13.43 10.30 12.42
C ASN A 104 -14.14 8.93 12.45
N ALA A 105 -15.47 8.94 12.47
CA ALA A 105 -16.27 7.70 12.50
C ALA A 105 -16.05 6.80 11.27
N LYS A 106 -15.54 7.35 10.16
CA LYS A 106 -15.15 6.60 8.96
C LYS A 106 -13.72 6.07 8.98
N GLY A 107 -12.93 6.43 10.00
CA GLY A 107 -11.55 5.97 10.14
C GLY A 107 -11.52 4.47 10.44
N LEU A 108 -10.63 3.74 9.77
CA LEU A 108 -10.45 2.31 10.02
C LEU A 108 -9.95 2.09 11.46
N VAL A 109 -10.58 1.15 12.17
CA VAL A 109 -10.22 0.78 13.54
C VAL A 109 -9.42 -0.52 13.48
N GLY A 110 -8.22 -0.53 14.06
CA GLY A 110 -7.31 -1.68 14.04
C GLY A 110 -5.89 -1.34 14.48
N GLU A 111 -5.05 -2.36 14.67
CA GLU A 111 -3.66 -2.23 15.12
C GLU A 111 -2.67 -2.11 13.95
N CYS A 112 -2.88 -2.88 12.88
CA CYS A 112 -1.97 -2.97 11.74
C CYS A 112 -2.52 -2.24 10.50
N LEU A 113 -3.05 -1.03 10.69
CA LEU A 113 -3.79 -0.25 9.69
C LEU A 113 -3.07 -0.03 8.36
N PHE A 114 -1.74 -0.12 8.38
CA PHE A 114 -0.91 0.06 7.21
C PHE A 114 -0.42 -1.25 6.58
N GLY A 115 -0.50 -2.42 7.24
CA GLY A 115 -0.14 -3.75 6.67
C GLY A 115 1.17 -4.40 7.20
N ASP A 116 1.99 -5.03 6.32
CA ASP A 116 3.48 -5.31 6.48
C ASP A 116 4.47 -4.44 5.63
N ASP A 117 5.51 -3.84 6.23
CA ASP A 117 6.55 -3.08 5.53
C ASP A 117 7.66 -4.05 5.06
N LEU A 118 8.62 -3.57 4.29
CA LEU A 118 9.76 -4.37 3.86
C LEU A 118 10.82 -4.45 4.96
N VAL A 119 11.29 -5.66 5.18
CA VAL A 119 12.38 -5.97 6.10
C VAL A 119 13.70 -5.76 5.38
N THR A 120 14.64 -5.07 6.01
CA THR A 120 16.02 -4.92 5.53
C THR A 120 16.99 -5.70 6.41
N GLN A 121 18.21 -5.96 5.90
CA GLN A 121 19.24 -6.62 6.69
C GLN A 121 19.57 -5.85 7.98
N GLU A 122 19.62 -4.51 7.93
CA GLU A 122 19.85 -3.67 9.11
C GLU A 122 18.71 -3.78 10.14
N SER A 123 17.48 -3.99 9.67
CA SER A 123 16.31 -4.03 10.55
C SER A 123 16.22 -5.27 11.43
N ILE A 124 16.88 -6.37 11.05
CA ILE A 124 16.82 -7.66 11.77
C ILE A 124 18.19 -8.27 12.08
N GLY A 125 19.29 -7.70 11.60
CA GLY A 125 20.65 -8.20 11.86
C GLY A 125 20.92 -9.58 11.25
N MET A 126 20.25 -9.93 10.15
CA MET A 126 20.40 -11.20 9.43
C MET A 126 20.84 -10.94 7.98
N ASN A 127 21.70 -11.81 7.45
CA ASN A 127 22.02 -11.83 6.02
C ASN A 127 20.78 -12.25 5.22
N LEU A 128 20.18 -11.31 4.50
CA LEU A 128 19.03 -11.56 3.64
C LEU A 128 19.46 -11.79 2.19
N PRO A 129 18.77 -12.67 1.43
CA PRO A 129 19.01 -12.87 -0.01
C PRO A 129 18.83 -11.61 -0.89
N SER A 130 18.21 -10.56 -0.36
CA SER A 130 18.01 -9.28 -1.05
C SER A 130 18.09 -8.14 -0.04
N PRO A 131 18.49 -6.91 -0.45
CA PRO A 131 18.61 -5.78 0.46
C PRO A 131 17.34 -5.49 1.25
N GLN A 132 16.19 -5.78 0.64
CA GLN A 132 14.87 -5.66 1.25
C GLN A 132 14.00 -6.82 0.78
N MET A 133 13.13 -7.33 1.65
CA MET A 133 12.25 -8.47 1.40
C MET A 133 10.88 -8.27 2.06
N GLN A 134 9.84 -8.90 1.51
CA GLN A 134 8.53 -8.92 2.16
C GLN A 134 8.56 -9.81 3.41
N CYS A 135 7.78 -9.47 4.43
CA CYS A 135 7.73 -10.21 5.69
C CYS A 135 7.51 -11.71 5.54
N LYS A 136 6.59 -12.13 4.67
CA LYS A 136 6.36 -13.55 4.37
C LYS A 136 7.61 -14.22 3.80
N GLN A 137 8.28 -13.60 2.83
CA GLN A 137 9.51 -14.13 2.23
C GLN A 137 10.64 -14.25 3.26
N VAL A 138 10.71 -13.31 4.22
CA VAL A 138 11.66 -13.38 5.33
C VAL A 138 11.33 -14.53 6.28
N LEU A 139 10.07 -14.72 6.66
CA LEU A 139 9.66 -15.85 7.49
C LEU A 139 9.93 -17.20 6.80
N ASP A 140 9.62 -17.31 5.50
CA ASP A 140 9.93 -18.49 4.70
C ASP A 140 11.45 -18.75 4.65
N HIS A 141 12.26 -17.69 4.56
CA HIS A 141 13.72 -17.79 4.61
C HIS A 141 14.23 -18.25 5.99
N ILE A 142 13.70 -17.67 7.07
CA ILE A 142 14.02 -18.04 8.47
C ILE A 142 13.72 -19.51 8.72
N GLU A 143 12.55 -19.99 8.29
CA GLU A 143 12.17 -21.40 8.40
C GLU A 143 13.11 -22.30 7.61
N LYS A 144 13.47 -21.90 6.38
CA LYS A 144 14.40 -22.63 5.52
C LYS A 144 15.80 -22.78 6.13
N ILE A 145 16.29 -21.78 6.86
CA ILE A 145 17.58 -21.85 7.56
C ILE A 145 17.48 -22.49 8.95
N GLY A 146 16.32 -23.07 9.31
CA GLY A 146 16.11 -23.81 10.54
C GLY A 146 15.99 -22.95 11.79
N GLN A 147 15.62 -21.68 11.66
CA GLN A 147 15.44 -20.76 12.79
C GLN A 147 13.97 -20.62 13.20
N ALA A 148 13.74 -20.18 14.43
CA ALA A 148 12.40 -20.06 14.99
C ALA A 148 11.69 -18.78 14.51
N THR A 149 10.80 -18.90 13.51
CA THR A 149 9.94 -17.80 13.01
C THR A 149 9.13 -17.11 14.10
N THR A 150 8.64 -17.87 15.08
CA THR A 150 7.90 -17.34 16.25
C THR A 150 8.75 -16.39 17.10
N ALA A 151 10.07 -16.60 17.17
CA ALA A 151 10.97 -15.74 17.94
C ALA A 151 11.08 -14.35 17.29
N TYR A 152 11.14 -14.30 15.95
CA TYR A 152 11.13 -13.05 15.19
C TYR A 152 9.82 -12.31 15.37
N CYS A 153 8.67 -12.97 15.23
CA CYS A 153 7.37 -12.30 15.42
C CYS A 153 7.06 -11.87 16.87
N LYS A 154 7.79 -12.39 17.87
CA LYS A 154 7.75 -11.88 19.25
C LYS A 154 8.70 -10.70 19.50
N ASN A 155 9.67 -10.46 18.61
CA ASN A 155 10.54 -9.30 18.69
C ASN A 155 9.76 -8.03 18.30
N SER A 156 9.85 -6.97 19.12
CA SER A 156 9.09 -5.73 18.91
C SER A 156 9.42 -5.04 17.59
N ASN A 157 10.69 -5.04 17.16
CA ASN A 157 11.10 -4.36 15.94
C ASN A 157 10.57 -5.09 14.72
N PHE A 158 10.77 -6.41 14.66
CA PHE A 158 10.25 -7.21 13.56
C PHE A 158 8.72 -7.21 13.53
N ARG A 159 8.05 -7.33 14.68
CA ARG A 159 6.58 -7.24 14.78
C ARG A 159 6.04 -5.89 14.31
N THR A 160 6.77 -4.80 14.54
CA THR A 160 6.35 -3.46 14.05
C THR A 160 6.44 -3.37 12.53
N ILE A 161 7.50 -3.94 11.93
CA ILE A 161 7.69 -3.97 10.48
C ILE A 161 6.67 -4.93 9.84
N CYS A 162 6.54 -6.13 10.40
CA CYS A 162 5.72 -7.23 9.91
C CYS A 162 4.42 -7.39 10.70
N CYS A 163 3.72 -6.28 10.92
CA CYS A 163 2.54 -6.22 11.80
C CYS A 163 1.45 -7.24 11.41
N GLU A 164 0.97 -7.22 10.16
CA GLU A 164 -0.08 -8.14 9.70
C GLU A 164 0.41 -9.58 9.62
N THR A 165 1.61 -9.80 9.07
CA THR A 165 2.21 -11.14 8.93
C THR A 165 2.40 -11.79 10.30
N CYS A 166 2.85 -11.03 11.30
CA CYS A 166 3.12 -11.54 12.65
C CYS A 166 1.87 -11.68 13.52
N LYS A 167 0.73 -11.10 13.13
CA LYS A 167 -0.50 -11.10 13.93
C LYS A 167 -0.95 -12.49 14.36
N LYS A 168 -0.89 -13.49 13.47
CA LYS A 168 -1.23 -14.88 13.82
C LYS A 168 -0.27 -15.51 14.84
N TYR A 169 0.99 -15.07 14.87
CA TYR A 169 2.02 -15.57 15.79
C TYR A 169 1.86 -15.06 17.22
N GLU A 170 1.07 -13.99 17.43
CA GLU A 170 0.78 -13.45 18.77
C GLU A 170 0.00 -14.44 19.63
N MET A 171 -0.79 -15.30 19.00
CA MET A 171 -1.53 -16.37 19.67
C MET A 171 -0.65 -17.54 20.10
N VAL A 172 0.63 -17.56 19.69
CA VAL A 172 1.57 -18.61 20.07
C VAL A 172 2.04 -18.39 21.51
N SER A 173 1.32 -19.02 22.44
CA SER A 173 1.67 -19.01 23.87
C SER A 173 3.02 -19.70 24.12
N CYS A 174 3.24 -20.87 23.50
CA CYS A 174 4.48 -21.63 23.55
C CYS A 174 5.39 -21.33 22.36
N ALA A 175 6.27 -20.35 22.50
CA ALA A 175 7.25 -19.98 21.49
C ALA A 175 8.64 -19.84 22.10
N ASP A 176 9.64 -20.18 21.29
CA ASP A 176 11.02 -19.83 21.58
C ASP A 176 11.21 -18.31 21.54
N ARG A 177 12.03 -17.80 22.45
CA ARG A 177 12.37 -16.37 22.58
C ARG A 177 13.71 -16.04 21.95
N TYR A 178 14.49 -17.06 21.60
CA TYR A 178 15.76 -16.92 20.91
C TYR A 178 15.66 -17.57 19.52
N PHE A 179 16.17 -16.89 18.49
CA PHE A 179 15.93 -17.29 17.11
C PHE A 179 16.65 -18.59 16.73
N ASP A 180 17.84 -18.83 17.29
CA ASP A 180 18.67 -20.01 17.01
C ASP A 180 18.34 -21.20 17.93
N CYS A 181 17.20 -21.14 18.65
CA CYS A 181 16.78 -22.21 19.55
C CYS A 181 16.81 -23.61 18.94
N PRO A 182 16.36 -23.85 17.69
CA PRO A 182 16.42 -25.17 17.08
C PRO A 182 17.81 -25.82 17.07
N ARG A 183 18.88 -25.02 17.02
CA ARG A 183 20.26 -25.51 17.08
C ARG A 183 20.64 -26.11 18.44
N TYR A 184 19.95 -25.72 19.51
CA TYR A 184 20.24 -26.18 20.87
C TYR A 184 19.34 -27.33 21.35
N LYS A 185 18.60 -27.99 20.45
CA LYS A 185 17.66 -29.08 20.78
C LYS A 185 18.25 -30.12 21.73
N ASP A 186 19.50 -30.52 21.51
CA ASP A 186 20.18 -31.56 22.31
C ASP A 186 21.01 -30.98 23.48
N ALA A 187 21.08 -29.65 23.60
CA ALA A 187 21.88 -28.95 24.61
C ALA A 187 21.03 -28.19 25.64
N CYS A 188 19.73 -28.47 25.70
CA CYS A 188 18.75 -27.76 26.51
C CYS A 188 19.04 -27.72 28.03
N ALA A 189 19.75 -28.70 28.57
CA ALA A 189 20.04 -28.78 30.01
C ALA A 189 21.24 -27.92 30.44
N SER A 190 22.25 -27.77 29.58
CA SER A 190 23.57 -27.23 29.95
C SER A 190 23.94 -25.95 29.21
N ALA A 191 23.42 -25.72 28.00
CA ALA A 191 23.79 -24.56 27.21
C ALA A 191 23.25 -23.24 27.79
N LYS A 192 24.05 -22.18 27.62
CA LYS A 192 23.70 -20.81 27.95
C LYS A 192 23.99 -19.89 26.77
N VAL A 193 23.12 -18.91 26.54
CA VAL A 193 23.32 -17.83 25.57
C VAL A 193 23.34 -16.52 26.35
N ASN A 194 24.44 -15.77 26.26
CA ASN A 194 24.66 -14.55 27.05
C ASN A 194 24.41 -14.75 28.56
N GLY A 195 24.84 -15.89 29.10
CA GLY A 195 24.65 -16.25 30.50
C GLY A 195 23.26 -16.79 30.88
N LEU A 196 22.25 -16.68 30.00
CA LEU A 196 20.90 -17.19 30.22
C LEU A 196 20.77 -18.64 29.75
N SER A 197 20.13 -19.49 30.56
CA SER A 197 19.89 -20.90 30.20
C SER A 197 19.07 -21.01 28.92
N VAL A 198 19.54 -21.83 27.97
CA VAL A 198 18.79 -22.20 26.76
C VAL A 198 17.43 -22.78 27.12
N LYS A 199 17.33 -23.56 28.20
CA LYS A 199 16.04 -24.07 28.67
C LYS A 199 15.01 -22.98 28.95
N ILE A 200 15.44 -21.76 29.30
CA ILE A 200 14.55 -20.61 29.56
C ILE A 200 14.25 -19.86 28.27
N LEU A 201 15.27 -19.67 27.42
CA LEU A 201 15.13 -18.96 26.15
C LEU A 201 14.35 -19.77 25.10
N CYS A 202 14.43 -21.09 25.17
CA CYS A 202 13.94 -22.03 24.17
C CYS A 202 12.91 -23.01 24.73
N PRO A 203 11.81 -22.55 25.37
CA PRO A 203 10.86 -23.43 26.02
C PRO A 203 10.15 -24.39 25.05
N ARG A 204 9.98 -24.02 23.76
CA ARG A 204 9.38 -24.90 22.77
C ARG A 204 10.40 -25.93 22.28
N THR A 205 11.58 -25.50 21.85
CA THR A 205 12.63 -26.42 21.38
C THR A 205 13.03 -27.43 22.47
N CYS A 206 13.11 -26.97 23.72
CA CYS A 206 13.46 -27.82 24.86
C CYS A 206 12.30 -28.61 25.46
N GLY A 207 11.13 -28.64 24.80
CA GLY A 207 9.97 -29.42 25.23
C GLY A 207 9.38 -29.01 26.58
N LYS A 208 9.69 -27.80 27.10
CA LYS A 208 9.05 -27.28 28.31
C LYS A 208 7.57 -27.00 28.10
N CYS A 209 7.20 -26.66 26.88
CA CYS A 209 5.81 -26.59 26.46
C CYS A 209 5.69 -27.22 25.08
N LYS A 210 4.51 -27.78 24.79
CA LYS A 210 4.18 -28.27 23.46
C LYS A 210 3.36 -27.19 22.77
N ALA A 211 3.82 -26.70 21.62
CA ALA A 211 2.96 -25.96 20.73
C ALA A 211 2.08 -26.98 20.02
N ALA A 212 0.93 -27.32 20.61
CA ALA A 212 -0.13 -27.93 19.83
C ALA A 212 -0.49 -26.96 18.69
N PRO A 213 -0.80 -27.43 17.47
CA PRO A 213 -1.21 -26.54 16.41
C PRO A 213 -2.36 -25.67 16.90
N ILE A 214 -2.17 -24.35 16.87
CA ILE A 214 -3.16 -23.40 17.37
C ILE A 214 -4.44 -23.64 16.59
N GLN A 215 -5.50 -23.92 17.32
CA GLN A 215 -6.85 -24.06 16.78
C GLN A 215 -7.54 -22.70 16.85
N CYS A 216 -8.74 -22.63 16.28
CA CYS A 216 -9.59 -21.46 16.41
C CYS A 216 -9.79 -21.07 17.88
N PRO A 217 -9.47 -19.82 18.27
CA PRO A 217 -9.61 -19.38 19.66
C PRO A 217 -11.08 -19.14 20.02
N GLN A 218 -11.35 -18.87 21.30
CA GLN A 218 -12.66 -18.37 21.74
C GLN A 218 -12.97 -17.01 21.09
N GLU A 219 -11.97 -16.12 21.03
CA GLU A 219 -12.06 -14.87 20.27
C GLU A 219 -11.62 -15.11 18.82
N ASN A 220 -12.43 -14.64 17.87
CA ASN A 220 -12.19 -14.88 16.46
C ASN A 220 -11.01 -14.05 15.94
N ILE A 221 -9.92 -14.71 15.54
CA ILE A 221 -8.73 -14.08 14.98
C ILE A 221 -8.95 -13.53 13.55
N CYS A 222 -9.93 -14.07 12.83
CA CYS A 222 -10.21 -13.68 11.47
C CYS A 222 -10.89 -12.31 11.44
N GLN A 223 -10.35 -11.40 10.65
CA GLN A 223 -10.83 -10.03 10.52
C GLN A 223 -12.04 -9.96 9.59
N ASN A 224 -12.73 -8.80 9.61
CA ASN A 224 -13.79 -8.46 8.66
C ASN A 224 -14.93 -9.49 8.54
N GLY A 225 -15.24 -10.21 9.62
CA GLY A 225 -16.28 -11.25 9.63
C GLY A 225 -15.83 -12.60 9.08
N GLY A 226 -14.52 -12.81 8.91
CA GLY A 226 -13.91 -14.12 8.63
C GLY A 226 -14.35 -15.19 9.61
N LYS A 227 -14.60 -16.41 9.13
CA LYS A 227 -14.88 -17.55 9.99
C LYS A 227 -13.61 -18.35 10.19
N CYS A 228 -13.19 -18.52 11.45
CA CYS A 228 -12.07 -19.41 11.74
C CYS A 228 -12.49 -20.88 11.56
N LEU A 229 -11.71 -21.65 10.80
CA LEU A 229 -11.89 -23.08 10.58
C LEU A 229 -10.68 -23.86 11.08
N ASN A 230 -10.91 -24.88 11.90
CA ASN A 230 -9.86 -25.82 12.32
C ASN A 230 -9.48 -26.74 11.15
N ILE A 231 -8.18 -26.96 10.96
CA ILE A 231 -7.63 -27.85 9.93
C ILE A 231 -6.74 -28.91 10.55
N LYS A 232 -6.76 -30.10 9.96
CA LYS A 232 -5.78 -31.14 10.27
C LYS A 232 -4.44 -30.72 9.68
N THR A 233 -3.41 -30.67 10.51
CA THR A 233 -2.06 -30.36 10.09
C THR A 233 -1.10 -31.38 10.69
N SER A 234 0.11 -31.50 10.13
CA SER A 234 1.16 -32.31 10.74
C SER A 234 1.52 -31.74 12.11
N ASN A 235 2.11 -32.55 12.99
CA ASN A 235 2.56 -32.11 14.32
C ASN A 235 3.68 -31.05 14.27
N GLU A 236 4.14 -30.64 13.08
CA GLU A 236 5.20 -29.67 12.87
C GLU A 236 4.66 -28.25 12.67
N SER A 237 3.44 -28.09 12.12
CA SER A 237 2.83 -26.77 11.95
C SER A 237 2.43 -26.17 13.29
N VAL A 238 2.78 -24.89 13.48
CA VAL A 238 2.35 -24.12 14.66
C VAL A 238 0.87 -23.74 14.58
N PHE A 239 0.30 -23.70 13.37
CA PHE A 239 -1.07 -23.27 13.12
C PHE A 239 -1.89 -24.42 12.57
N GLY A 240 -3.01 -24.72 13.23
CA GLY A 240 -4.00 -25.70 12.85
C GLY A 240 -5.35 -25.06 12.53
N PHE A 241 -5.34 -23.82 12.06
CA PHE A 241 -6.54 -23.13 11.58
C PHE A 241 -6.27 -22.42 10.25
N LEU A 242 -7.35 -22.07 9.56
CA LEU A 242 -7.37 -21.08 8.49
C LEU A 242 -8.58 -20.16 8.67
N CYS A 243 -8.54 -18.98 8.04
CA CYS A 243 -9.70 -18.10 7.97
C CYS A 243 -10.43 -18.31 6.65
N ASP A 244 -11.71 -18.68 6.74
CA ASP A 244 -12.66 -18.63 5.63
C ASP A 244 -13.18 -17.20 5.50
N CYS A 245 -12.68 -16.50 4.49
CA CYS A 245 -12.93 -15.08 4.35
C CYS A 245 -14.29 -14.82 3.71
N PRO A 246 -15.11 -13.91 4.29
CA PRO A 246 -16.34 -13.52 3.66
C PRO A 246 -16.03 -12.87 2.32
N ARG A 247 -17.08 -12.88 1.50
CA ARG A 247 -17.10 -12.30 0.18
C ARG A 247 -16.54 -10.86 0.21
N GLY A 248 -15.40 -10.64 -0.45
CA GLY A 248 -14.74 -9.34 -0.54
C GLY A 248 -13.56 -9.09 0.36
N TYR A 249 -13.11 -10.13 1.07
CA TYR A 249 -11.90 -10.09 1.87
C TYR A 249 -10.99 -11.28 1.54
N HIS A 250 -9.68 -11.09 1.72
CA HIS A 250 -8.68 -12.11 1.52
C HIS A 250 -7.45 -11.91 2.42
N GLY A 251 -6.48 -12.81 2.32
CA GLY A 251 -5.31 -12.88 3.21
C GLY A 251 -5.49 -13.89 4.33
N ASP A 252 -4.40 -14.23 5.03
CA ASP A 252 -4.38 -15.28 6.07
C ASP A 252 -5.42 -15.04 7.19
N LEU A 253 -5.73 -13.77 7.48
CA LEU A 253 -6.70 -13.34 8.49
C LEU A 253 -7.84 -12.51 7.90
N CYS A 254 -8.08 -12.55 6.58
CA CYS A 254 -9.13 -11.77 5.92
C CYS A 254 -8.99 -10.24 6.07
N GLN A 255 -7.76 -9.76 6.23
CA GLN A 255 -7.45 -8.35 6.48
C GLN A 255 -7.42 -7.49 5.20
N LEU A 256 -7.24 -8.12 4.04
CA LEU A 256 -7.13 -7.41 2.76
C LEU A 256 -8.51 -7.34 2.09
N ARG A 257 -8.84 -6.16 1.52
CA ARG A 257 -10.11 -5.93 0.82
C ARG A 257 -9.97 -6.20 -0.68
N ASP A 258 -10.97 -6.84 -1.26
CA ASP A 258 -11.08 -7.05 -2.69
C ASP A 258 -12.01 -6.01 -3.34
N SER A 259 -11.48 -5.18 -4.24
CA SER A 259 -12.25 -4.18 -4.99
C SER A 259 -13.30 -4.81 -5.92
N CYS A 260 -13.19 -6.10 -6.21
CA CYS A 260 -14.13 -6.83 -7.04
C CYS A 260 -15.38 -7.30 -6.31
N MET A 261 -15.61 -6.94 -5.04
CA MET A 261 -16.68 -7.56 -4.25
C MET A 261 -17.59 -6.54 -3.54
N PRO A 262 -18.93 -6.60 -3.74
CA PRO A 262 -19.64 -7.47 -4.69
C PRO A 262 -19.17 -7.23 -6.13
N ASN A 263 -19.31 -8.24 -7.03
CA ASN A 263 -18.83 -8.14 -8.42
C ASN A 263 -19.39 -6.86 -9.06
N PRO A 264 -18.56 -5.84 -9.31
CA PRO A 264 -19.03 -4.58 -9.87
C PRO A 264 -19.18 -4.63 -11.40
N CYS A 265 -18.77 -5.74 -12.02
CA CYS A 265 -18.87 -5.97 -13.45
C CYS A 265 -20.29 -6.41 -13.86
N ALA A 266 -20.59 -6.36 -15.16
CA ALA A 266 -21.86 -6.83 -15.67
C ALA A 266 -22.01 -8.36 -15.49
N LEU A 267 -23.24 -8.86 -15.68
CA LEU A 267 -23.50 -10.30 -15.70
C LEU A 267 -22.62 -10.97 -16.77
N ASP A 268 -22.06 -12.14 -16.46
CA ASP A 268 -21.12 -12.90 -17.30
C ASP A 268 -19.71 -12.29 -17.51
N GLU A 269 -19.34 -11.29 -16.70
CA GLU A 269 -17.99 -10.76 -16.62
C GLU A 269 -17.27 -11.21 -15.33
N LYS A 270 -16.00 -11.59 -15.48
CA LYS A 270 -15.06 -11.82 -14.40
C LYS A 270 -14.39 -10.52 -13.99
N CYS A 271 -14.43 -10.20 -12.71
CA CYS A 271 -13.67 -9.10 -12.14
C CYS A 271 -12.24 -9.53 -11.77
N ILE A 272 -11.27 -8.64 -11.97
CA ILE A 272 -9.87 -8.76 -11.56
C ILE A 272 -9.51 -7.50 -10.77
N SER A 273 -9.16 -7.66 -9.49
CA SER A 273 -8.77 -6.53 -8.64
C SER A 273 -7.42 -5.95 -9.05
N LEU A 274 -7.33 -4.62 -9.07
CA LEU A 274 -6.12 -3.85 -9.36
C LEU A 274 -5.70 -2.96 -8.18
N GLY A 275 -6.24 -3.20 -6.98
CA GLY A 275 -6.06 -2.38 -5.78
C GLY A 275 -7.33 -2.33 -4.93
N ASN A 276 -7.42 -1.40 -3.98
CA ASN A 276 -8.59 -1.26 -3.10
C ASN A 276 -9.79 -0.63 -3.83
N ILE A 277 -9.53 0.17 -4.86
CA ILE A 277 -10.56 0.95 -5.59
C ILE A 277 -10.61 0.74 -7.10
N ALA A 278 -9.58 0.12 -7.68
CA ALA A 278 -9.49 -0.13 -9.13
C ALA A 278 -9.66 -1.61 -9.44
N TYR A 279 -10.36 -1.90 -10.53
CA TYR A 279 -10.64 -3.26 -10.98
C TYR A 279 -10.80 -3.32 -12.51
N LYS A 280 -10.68 -4.52 -13.06
CA LYS A 280 -10.87 -4.84 -14.48
C LYS A 280 -11.99 -5.86 -14.66
N CYS A 281 -12.88 -5.63 -15.62
CA CYS A 281 -13.99 -6.52 -15.98
C CYS A 281 -13.72 -7.23 -17.31
N VAL A 282 -13.52 -8.54 -17.30
CA VAL A 282 -13.24 -9.33 -18.52
C VAL A 282 -14.36 -10.32 -18.80
N LEU A 283 -14.76 -10.46 -20.06
CA LEU A 283 -15.76 -11.45 -20.46
C LEU A 283 -15.23 -12.87 -20.22
N LEU A 284 -16.06 -13.74 -19.62
CA LEU A 284 -15.68 -15.10 -19.24
C LEU A 284 -15.20 -15.98 -20.42
N ASN A 285 -15.62 -15.66 -21.64
CA ASN A 285 -15.36 -16.48 -22.83
C ASN A 285 -14.52 -15.79 -23.92
N GLY A 286 -13.85 -14.67 -23.62
CA GLY A 286 -12.97 -13.99 -24.59
C GLY A 286 -13.67 -13.49 -25.87
N ALA A 287 -15.00 -13.55 -25.94
CA ALA A 287 -15.77 -12.91 -26.98
C ALA A 287 -15.45 -11.40 -26.91
N ALA A 288 -15.02 -10.80 -28.02
CA ALA A 288 -14.94 -9.35 -28.11
C ALA A 288 -16.28 -8.77 -27.65
N LYS A 289 -16.25 -7.67 -26.89
CA LYS A 289 -17.46 -6.90 -26.57
C LYS A 289 -18.27 -6.77 -27.87
N LYS A 290 -19.42 -7.44 -27.96
CA LYS A 290 -20.41 -7.00 -28.94
C LYS A 290 -20.67 -5.54 -28.59
N PRO A 291 -20.60 -4.60 -29.55
CA PRO A 291 -20.96 -3.23 -29.27
C PRO A 291 -22.38 -3.28 -28.70
N THR A 292 -22.50 -3.09 -27.38
CA THR A 292 -23.79 -2.85 -26.79
C THR A 292 -24.20 -1.53 -27.39
N SER A 293 -25.19 -1.59 -28.27
CA SER A 293 -25.95 -0.43 -28.66
C SER A 293 -26.60 0.12 -27.40
N TYR A 294 -25.83 0.89 -26.62
CA TYR A 294 -26.35 2.15 -26.16
C TYR A 294 -26.90 2.80 -27.43
N ASN A 295 -28.18 3.14 -27.49
CA ASN A 295 -28.78 3.78 -28.65
C ASN A 295 -28.07 5.10 -28.93
N SER A 296 -26.94 5.03 -29.63
CA SER A 296 -26.38 6.08 -30.45
C SER A 296 -27.12 5.99 -31.77
N SER A 297 -28.36 6.48 -31.74
CA SER A 297 -29.05 6.86 -32.97
C SER A 297 -28.14 7.85 -33.68
N THR A 298 -27.56 7.41 -34.78
CA THR A 298 -26.73 8.21 -35.67
C THR A 298 -27.59 9.24 -36.39
N SER A 299 -27.75 10.43 -35.80
CA SER A 299 -27.93 11.66 -36.57
C SER A 299 -26.54 12.28 -36.82
N LYS A 300 -25.98 11.87 -37.96
CA LYS A 300 -24.92 12.50 -38.74
C LYS A 300 -24.63 13.97 -38.38
N ALA A 301 -23.39 14.25 -37.98
CA ALA A 301 -22.49 15.34 -38.39
C ALA A 301 -22.98 16.81 -38.57
N ASN A 302 -24.24 17.17 -38.32
CA ASN A 302 -24.77 18.52 -38.57
C ASN A 302 -25.37 19.23 -37.34
N GLU A 303 -25.44 18.60 -36.16
CA GLU A 303 -25.91 19.26 -34.92
C GLU A 303 -24.80 19.99 -34.13
N ILE A 304 -23.53 19.72 -34.44
CA ILE A 304 -22.38 20.36 -33.75
C ILE A 304 -22.15 21.79 -34.27
N ASP A 305 -22.53 22.10 -35.52
CA ASP A 305 -22.33 23.44 -36.10
C ASP A 305 -23.37 24.46 -35.60
N VAL A 306 -24.64 24.04 -35.46
CA VAL A 306 -25.72 24.89 -34.92
C VAL A 306 -25.45 25.25 -33.46
N SER A 307 -24.97 24.28 -32.66
CA SER A 307 -24.62 24.48 -31.25
C SER A 307 -23.45 25.45 -31.09
N LYS A 308 -22.37 25.31 -31.87
CA LYS A 308 -21.21 26.21 -31.83
C LYS A 308 -21.55 27.65 -32.28
N LYS A 309 -22.49 27.80 -33.23
CA LYS A 309 -22.96 29.09 -33.74
C LYS A 309 -23.90 29.80 -32.75
N LEU A 310 -24.71 29.06 -31.98
CA LEU A 310 -25.49 29.61 -30.85
C LEU A 310 -24.59 29.97 -29.66
N LEU A 311 -23.58 29.17 -29.34
CA LEU A 311 -22.68 29.38 -28.20
C LEU A 311 -21.84 30.65 -28.32
N LYS A 312 -21.38 31.00 -29.53
CA LYS A 312 -20.72 32.29 -29.82
C LYS A 312 -21.64 33.50 -29.62
N LYS A 313 -22.96 33.31 -29.74
CA LYS A 313 -23.96 34.38 -29.60
C LYS A 313 -24.34 34.65 -28.14
N PHE A 314 -24.09 33.70 -27.23
CA PHE A 314 -24.52 33.77 -25.81
C PHE A 314 -23.39 33.92 -24.77
N LYS A 315 -22.11 34.11 -25.15
CA LYS A 315 -20.97 34.20 -24.20
C LYS A 315 -20.98 33.07 -23.15
N ILE A 316 -21.32 31.85 -23.55
CA ILE A 316 -21.25 30.67 -22.66
C ILE A 316 -19.88 30.02 -22.87
N GLU A 317 -18.81 30.75 -22.57
CA GLU A 317 -17.43 30.22 -22.68
C GLU A 317 -17.04 29.36 -21.46
N ASN A 318 -17.75 29.47 -20.33
CA ASN A 318 -17.35 28.83 -19.07
C ASN A 318 -17.99 27.47 -18.76
N LYS A 319 -18.92 26.96 -19.58
CA LYS A 319 -19.63 25.69 -19.26
C LYS A 319 -19.25 24.49 -20.15
N LEU A 320 -18.55 24.73 -21.26
CA LEU A 320 -18.04 23.69 -22.16
C LEU A 320 -16.58 23.29 -21.91
N LEU A 321 -15.82 24.09 -21.16
CA LEU A 321 -14.42 23.80 -20.85
C LEU A 321 -14.26 22.57 -19.92
N ASN A 322 -15.21 22.33 -19.02
CA ASN A 322 -15.13 21.25 -18.03
C ASN A 322 -15.51 19.85 -18.56
N LEU A 323 -15.71 19.67 -19.88
CA LEU A 323 -16.07 18.37 -20.43
C LEU A 323 -14.86 17.46 -20.73
N CYS A 324 -13.65 18.02 -20.77
CA CYS A 324 -12.41 17.32 -21.13
C CYS A 324 -11.34 17.42 -20.03
N ASP A 325 -11.75 17.35 -18.76
CA ASP A 325 -10.82 17.33 -17.64
C ASP A 325 -10.75 15.94 -17.01
N ASN A 326 -9.59 15.66 -16.42
CA ASN A 326 -9.45 14.55 -15.49
C ASN A 326 -10.13 14.95 -14.17
N PHE A 327 -10.76 13.98 -13.49
CA PHE A 327 -11.26 14.22 -12.14
C PHE A 327 -10.12 14.49 -11.15
N ASP A 328 -8.95 13.88 -11.40
CA ASP A 328 -7.71 14.03 -10.65
C ASP A 328 -6.54 13.69 -11.60
N ASP A 329 -5.67 14.66 -11.89
CA ASP A 329 -4.62 14.49 -12.88
C ASP A 329 -3.59 13.41 -12.50
N ASP A 330 -3.20 13.31 -11.22
CA ASP A 330 -2.16 12.36 -10.79
C ASP A 330 -2.70 10.94 -10.85
N ILE A 331 -3.91 10.71 -10.32
CA ILE A 331 -4.56 9.40 -10.38
C ILE A 331 -4.79 8.99 -11.84
N CYS A 332 -5.30 9.90 -12.67
CA CYS A 332 -5.61 9.62 -14.05
C CYS A 332 -4.37 9.33 -14.89
N ASN A 333 -3.30 10.09 -14.71
CA ASN A 333 -2.02 9.85 -15.39
C ASN A 333 -1.42 8.50 -14.97
N TYR A 334 -1.48 8.14 -13.69
CA TYR A 334 -1.02 6.85 -13.21
C TYR A 334 -1.71 5.68 -13.92
N TYR A 335 -3.05 5.64 -13.90
CA TYR A 335 -3.80 4.55 -14.53
C TYR A 335 -3.62 4.54 -16.06
N ALA A 336 -3.57 5.70 -16.70
CA ALA A 336 -3.36 5.80 -18.15
C ALA A 336 -1.97 5.29 -18.58
N GLN A 337 -0.91 5.61 -17.84
CA GLN A 337 0.45 5.12 -18.11
C GLN A 337 0.58 3.59 -18.00
N GLN A 338 -0.27 2.96 -17.18
CA GLN A 338 -0.35 1.49 -17.07
C GLN A 338 -1.20 0.86 -18.20
N GLY A 339 -1.69 1.65 -19.15
CA GLY A 339 -2.54 1.17 -20.25
C GLY A 339 -3.98 0.85 -19.82
N LEU A 340 -4.46 1.43 -18.72
CA LEU A 340 -5.76 1.09 -18.12
C LEU A 340 -6.90 2.01 -18.60
N CYS A 341 -6.82 2.46 -19.84
CA CYS A 341 -7.83 3.30 -20.51
C CYS A 341 -8.76 2.49 -21.45
N GLY A 342 -8.79 1.16 -21.33
CA GLY A 342 -9.81 0.34 -21.97
C GLY A 342 -11.17 0.44 -21.27
N ASP A 343 -12.25 0.13 -22.00
CA ASP A 343 -13.63 0.12 -21.48
C ASP A 343 -13.86 -0.95 -20.40
N GLU A 344 -12.91 -1.85 -20.18
CA GLU A 344 -12.92 -2.87 -19.14
C GLU A 344 -12.36 -2.39 -17.80
N TYR A 345 -11.76 -1.20 -17.71
CA TYR A 345 -11.13 -0.72 -16.49
C TYR A 345 -11.97 0.33 -15.77
N TYR A 346 -12.08 0.17 -14.46
CA TYR A 346 -12.92 1.00 -13.62
C TYR A 346 -12.17 1.50 -12.39
N LEU A 347 -12.53 2.72 -11.98
CA LEU A 347 -12.01 3.37 -10.80
C LEU A 347 -13.18 3.85 -9.94
N ASN A 348 -13.35 3.24 -8.76
CA ASN A 348 -14.44 3.52 -7.83
C ASN A 348 -15.81 3.55 -8.56
N GLY A 349 -16.15 2.43 -9.21
CA GLY A 349 -17.46 2.21 -9.83
C GLY A 349 -17.69 2.85 -11.20
N LYS A 350 -16.76 3.65 -11.74
CA LYS A 350 -16.93 4.31 -13.06
C LYS A 350 -15.78 3.97 -14.01
N PRO A 351 -16.03 3.89 -15.33
CA PRO A 351 -14.96 3.64 -16.30
C PRO A 351 -13.85 4.67 -16.18
N ILE A 352 -12.59 4.22 -16.24
CA ILE A 352 -11.43 5.11 -16.15
C ILE A 352 -11.47 6.15 -17.27
N THR A 353 -11.84 5.75 -18.49
CA THR A 353 -12.02 6.65 -19.65
C THR A 353 -13.01 7.79 -19.41
N LYS A 354 -14.02 7.60 -18.56
CA LYS A 354 -15.01 8.64 -18.22
C LYS A 354 -14.53 9.57 -17.11
N LYS A 355 -13.76 9.05 -16.16
CA LYS A 355 -13.16 9.84 -15.07
C LYS A 355 -11.89 10.58 -15.50
N CYS A 356 -11.16 10.01 -16.46
CA CYS A 356 -9.81 10.42 -16.84
C CYS A 356 -9.73 10.74 -18.34
N ARG A 357 -10.69 11.53 -18.85
CA ARG A 357 -10.87 11.74 -20.29
C ARG A 357 -9.62 12.28 -20.95
N LYS A 358 -8.96 13.26 -20.32
CA LYS A 358 -7.74 13.88 -20.82
C LYS A 358 -6.54 12.92 -20.80
N ALA A 359 -6.31 12.22 -19.68
CA ALA A 359 -5.20 11.26 -19.59
C ALA A 359 -5.38 10.06 -20.55
N CYS A 360 -6.63 9.65 -20.78
CA CYS A 360 -6.97 8.58 -21.70
C CYS A 360 -7.11 9.01 -23.16
N LYS A 361 -6.88 10.29 -23.50
CA LYS A 361 -7.00 10.83 -24.86
C LYS A 361 -8.40 10.59 -25.48
N GLU A 362 -9.43 10.60 -24.64
CA GLU A 362 -10.84 10.51 -25.03
C GLU A 362 -11.41 11.88 -25.48
N CYS A 363 -10.53 12.87 -25.46
CA CYS A 363 -10.56 14.15 -26.14
C CYS A 363 -9.08 14.57 -26.34
#